data_AF-A0A951UXD6-F1
#
_entry.id   AF-A0A951UXD6-F1
#
_cell.length_a   1.000
_cell.length_b   1.000
_cell.length_c   1.000
_cell.angle_alpha   90.00
_cell.angle_beta   90.00
_cell.angle_gamma   90.00
#
_symmetry.space_group_name_H-M   'P 1'
#
loop_
_entity.id
_entity.type
_entity.pdbx_description
1 polymer ?
#
loop_
_entity_poly.entity_id
_entity_poly.type
_entity_poly.pdbx_seq_one_letter_code
_entity_poly.pdbx_strand_id
1 'polypeptide(L)'
;MQIDTRQESDKLYFLLDKNRNAVKIGVSWNPYTRLKFLQAGNSVDLDFLKVIPGTVQMEKEWHTKYAHLRISGEWFHTAPELLKAIREL
;
A
#
# COMPACT_ATOMS: atom_id res chain seq x y z
N MET A 1 31.49 -14.54 -12.56
CA MET A 1 30.09 -14.83 -12.18
C MET A 1 29.56 -13.58 -11.49
N GLN A 2 28.85 -12.71 -12.21
CA GLN A 2 28.25 -11.53 -11.60
C GLN A 2 27.03 -12.00 -10.81
N ILE A 3 27.18 -12.06 -9.49
CA ILE A 3 26.04 -12.12 -8.57
C ILE A 3 25.38 -10.74 -8.65
N ASP A 4 24.35 -10.62 -9.49
CA ASP A 4 23.43 -9.48 -9.48
C ASP A 4 22.58 -9.59 -8.20
N THR A 5 23.20 -9.33 -7.04
CA THR A 5 22.51 -9.17 -5.76
C THR A 5 21.78 -7.84 -5.79
N ARG A 6 20.63 -7.80 -6.48
CA ARG A 6 19.67 -6.72 -6.27
C ARG A 6 19.23 -6.82 -4.81
N GLN A 7 19.73 -5.93 -3.96
CA GLN A 7 19.05 -5.65 -2.70
C GLN A 7 17.68 -5.08 -3.09
N GLU A 8 16.64 -5.89 -3.02
CA GLU A 8 15.28 -5.39 -3.20
C GLU A 8 14.98 -4.47 -2.04
N SER A 9 14.94 -3.17 -2.32
CA SER A 9 14.55 -2.16 -1.34
C SER A 9 13.06 -2.24 -1.05
N ASP A 10 12.71 -1.90 0.18
CA ASP A 10 11.32 -1.77 0.60
C ASP A 10 10.56 -0.79 -0.30
N LYS A 11 9.29 -1.13 -0.56
CA LYS A 11 8.37 -0.33 -1.36
C LYS A 11 7.15 0.02 -0.53
N LEU A 12 6.78 1.30 -0.52
CA LEU A 12 5.50 1.75 -0.01
C LEU A 12 4.45 1.53 -1.09
N TYR A 13 3.34 0.90 -0.74
CA TYR A 13 2.25 0.60 -1.65
C TYR A 13 0.90 1.03 -1.11
N PHE A 14 0.00 1.31 -2.05
CA PHE A 14 -1.37 1.72 -1.81
C PHE A 14 -2.29 0.77 -2.57
N LEU A 15 -3.13 0.03 -1.86
CA LEU A 15 -4.10 -0.90 -2.44
C LEU A 15 -5.51 -0.40 -2.19
N LEU A 16 -6.33 -0.33 -3.22
CA LEU A 16 -7.76 -0.05 -3.11
C LEU A 16 -8.52 -1.37 -3.02
N ASP A 17 -9.35 -1.50 -1.99
CA ASP A 17 -10.47 -2.45 -1.95
C ASP A 17 -11.71 -1.74 -2.49
N LYS A 18 -12.12 -2.08 -3.72
CA LYS A 18 -13.26 -1.43 -4.37
C LYS A 18 -14.58 -1.74 -3.66
N ASN A 19 -14.71 -2.92 -3.06
CA ASN A 19 -15.94 -3.36 -2.41
C ASN A 19 -16.16 -2.61 -1.09
N ARG A 20 -15.07 -2.30 -0.37
CA ARG A 20 -15.12 -1.62 0.93
C ARG A 20 -14.87 -0.12 0.83
N ASN A 21 -14.55 0.37 -0.36
CA ASN A 21 -14.15 1.75 -0.60
C ASN A 21 -13.04 2.21 0.37
N ALA A 22 -12.05 1.35 0.55
CA ALA A 22 -10.98 1.49 1.54
C ALA A 22 -9.60 1.35 0.90
N VAL A 23 -8.63 2.11 1.39
CA VAL A 23 -7.22 2.04 0.97
C VAL A 23 -6.40 1.37 2.06
N LYS A 24 -5.58 0.40 1.67
CA LYS A 24 -4.50 -0.13 2.49
C LYS A 24 -3.19 0.58 2.17
N ILE A 25 -2.49 1.00 3.21
CA ILE A 25 -1.16 1.61 3.10
C ILE A 25 -0.16 0.71 3.82
N GLY A 26 0.84 0.19 3.11
CA GLY A 26 1.83 -0.70 3.72
C GLY A 26 3.17 -0.69 3.02
N VAL A 27 4.18 -1.26 3.67
CA VAL A 27 5.54 -1.44 3.11
C VAL A 27 5.86 -2.91 2.91
N SER A 28 6.54 -3.22 1.81
CA SER A 28 7.08 -4.56 1.53
C SER A 28 8.20 -4.50 0.50
N TRP A 29 9.20 -5.36 0.64
CA TRP A 29 10.19 -5.63 -0.41
C TRP A 29 9.53 -6.17 -1.70
N ASN A 30 8.44 -6.96 -1.58
CA ASN A 30 7.70 -7.52 -2.71
C ASN A 30 6.17 -7.39 -2.57
N PRO A 31 5.60 -6.20 -2.87
CA PRO A 31 4.17 -5.94 -2.73
C PRO A 31 3.30 -6.77 -3.69
N TYR A 32 3.81 -7.14 -4.86
CA TYR A 32 3.05 -7.92 -5.85
C TYR A 32 2.80 -9.36 -5.38
N THR A 33 3.80 -10.00 -4.80
CA THR A 33 3.62 -11.32 -4.18
C THR A 33 2.65 -11.23 -3.01
N ARG A 34 2.74 -10.18 -2.19
CA ARG A 34 1.79 -9.92 -1.10
C ARG A 34 0.36 -9.74 -1.59
N LEU A 35 0.14 -9.04 -2.70
CA LEU A 35 -1.18 -8.88 -3.30
C LEU A 35 -1.76 -10.23 -3.75
N LYS A 36 -0.95 -11.08 -4.41
CA LYS A 36 -1.39 -12.42 -4.83
C LYS A 36 -1.87 -13.26 -3.64
N PHE A 37 -1.16 -13.23 -2.51
CA PHE A 37 -1.59 -13.92 -1.29
C PHE A 37 -2.89 -13.34 -0.71
N LEU A 38 -3.09 -12.03 -0.78
CA LEU A 38 -4.32 -11.38 -0.32
C LEU A 38 -5.54 -11.71 -1.20
N GLN A 39 -5.35 -11.86 -2.52
CA GLN A 39 -6.40 -12.23 -3.47
C GLN A 39 -6.72 -13.74 -3.48
N ALA A 40 -5.76 -14.61 -3.16
CA ALA A 40 -5.96 -16.07 -3.21
C ALA A 40 -7.00 -16.60 -2.19
N GLY A 41 -7.29 -15.83 -1.12
CA GLY A 41 -8.22 -16.25 -0.06
C GLY A 41 -9.63 -15.68 -0.18
N ASN A 42 -9.92 -14.77 -1.11
CA ASN A 42 -11.22 -14.11 -1.21
C ASN A 42 -11.37 -13.38 -2.58
N SER A 43 -12.58 -13.33 -3.15
CA SER A 43 -12.90 -12.57 -4.38
C SER A 43 -12.92 -11.05 -4.16
N VAL A 44 -11.92 -10.51 -3.45
CA VAL A 44 -11.80 -9.09 -3.20
C VAL A 44 -11.12 -8.45 -4.40
N ASP A 45 -11.81 -7.51 -5.04
CA ASP A 45 -11.28 -6.68 -6.12
C ASP A 45 -10.30 -5.66 -5.53
N LEU A 46 -9.05 -6.12 -5.37
CA LEU A 46 -7.92 -5.34 -4.87
C LEU A 46 -7.06 -4.84 -6.02
N ASP A 47 -6.95 -3.52 -6.15
CA ASP A 47 -6.12 -2.86 -7.17
C ASP A 47 -5.01 -2.03 -6.55
N PHE A 48 -3.83 -2.04 -7.16
CA PHE A 48 -2.79 -1.06 -6.81
C PHE A 48 -3.19 0.32 -7.31
N LEU A 49 -3.28 1.27 -6.38
CA LEU A 49 -3.32 2.69 -6.72
C LEU A 49 -1.92 3.21 -7.03
N LYS A 50 -0.91 2.80 -6.24
CA LYS A 50 0.49 3.16 -6.47
C LYS A 50 1.46 2.28 -5.71
N VAL A 51 2.68 2.17 -6.24
CA VAL A 51 3.83 1.54 -5.60
C VAL A 51 5.05 2.43 -5.86
N ILE A 52 5.75 2.83 -4.81
CA ILE A 52 6.97 3.65 -4.89
C ILE A 52 8.07 3.06 -3.99
N PRO A 53 9.35 3.40 -4.21
CA PRO A 53 10.38 3.18 -3.20
C PRO A 53 9.95 3.81 -1.87
N GLY A 54 10.07 3.08 -0.77
CA GLY A 54 9.60 3.60 0.50
C GLY A 54 10.09 2.82 1.71
N THR A 55 9.94 3.41 2.89
CA THR A 55 10.42 2.83 4.14
C THR A 55 9.28 2.70 5.15
N VAL A 56 9.50 1.88 6.18
CA VAL A 56 8.58 1.78 7.34
C VAL A 56 8.34 3.15 7.99
N GLN A 57 9.31 4.06 7.93
CA GLN A 57 9.15 5.42 8.44
C GLN A 57 8.14 6.23 7.60
N MET A 58 8.23 6.13 6.27
CA MET A 58 7.24 6.77 5.38
C MET A 58 5.83 6.19 5.63
N GLU A 59 5.70 4.87 5.80
CA GLU A 59 4.42 4.26 6.16
C GLU A 59 3.83 4.88 7.43
N LYS A 60 4.64 5.00 8.49
CA LYS A 60 4.23 5.62 9.76
C LYS A 60 3.81 7.09 9.59
N GLU A 61 4.49 7.84 8.73
CA GLU A 61 4.13 9.23 8.43
C GLU A 61 2.78 9.32 7.73
N TRP A 62 2.54 8.46 6.73
CA TRP A 62 1.24 8.37 6.05
C TRP A 62 0.13 7.95 7.01
N HIS A 63 0.39 6.95 7.83
CA HIS A 63 -0.52 6.46 8.87
C HIS A 63 -0.88 7.53 9.89
N THR A 64 0.09 8.34 10.32
CA THR A 64 -0.12 9.47 11.23
C THR A 64 -0.92 10.57 10.56
N LYS A 65 -0.53 10.96 9.33
CA LYS A 65 -1.16 12.04 8.56
C LYS A 65 -2.64 11.77 8.27
N TYR A 66 -2.99 10.53 7.96
CA TYR A 66 -4.36 10.11 7.63
C TYR A 66 -5.03 9.31 8.75
N ALA A 67 -4.57 9.43 10.00
CA ALA A 67 -5.12 8.70 11.14
C ALA A 67 -6.63 8.94 11.32
N HIS A 68 -7.13 10.13 10.96
CA HIS A 68 -8.56 10.47 11.00
C HIS A 68 -9.43 9.65 10.02
N LEU A 69 -8.82 9.04 9.00
CA LEU A 69 -9.49 8.14 8.05
C LEU A 69 -9.32 6.66 8.42
N ARG A 70 -8.55 6.34 9.48
CA ARG A 70 -8.19 4.96 9.80
C ARG A 70 -9.42 4.16 10.22
N ILE A 71 -9.62 3.02 9.55
CA ILE A 71 -10.67 2.03 9.87
C ILE A 71 -10.13 1.07 10.91
N SER A 72 -9.06 0.35 10.56
CA SER A 72 -8.40 -0.63 11.43
C SER A 72 -7.04 -1.03 10.86
N GLY A 73 -6.02 -1.05 11.72
CA GLY A 73 -4.65 -1.36 11.34
C GLY A 73 -4.15 -0.47 10.19
N GLU A 74 -3.85 -1.10 9.05
CA GLU A 74 -3.33 -0.49 7.82
C GLU A 74 -4.43 -0.04 6.84
N TRP A 75 -5.71 -0.15 7.20
CA TRP A 75 -6.84 0.20 6.34
C TRP A 75 -7.44 1.56 6.69
N PHE A 76 -7.73 2.35 5.66
CA PHE A 76 -8.23 3.73 5.74
C PHE A 76 -9.43 3.90 4.82
N HIS A 77 -10.40 4.73 5.21
CA HIS A 77 -11.47 5.16 4.31
C HIS A 77 -10.87 5.94 3.13
N THR A 78 -11.42 5.74 1.94
CA THR A 78 -11.12 6.63 0.82
C THR A 78 -11.63 8.03 1.13
N ALA A 79 -10.83 9.03 0.78
CA ALA A 79 -11.20 10.42 0.85
C ALA A 79 -10.48 11.20 -0.26
N PRO A 80 -11.06 12.31 -0.77
CA PRO A 80 -10.47 13.06 -1.87
C PRO A 80 -9.02 13.49 -1.62
N GLU A 81 -8.70 13.91 -0.40
CA GLU A 81 -7.37 14.34 0.03
C GLU A 81 -6.35 13.19 0.05
N LEU A 82 -6.77 11.99 0.48
CA LEU A 82 -5.92 10.81 0.48
C LEU A 82 -5.62 10.36 -0.96
N LEU A 83 -6.66 10.25 -1.79
CA LEU A 83 -6.51 9.82 -3.18
C LEU A 83 -5.68 10.83 -4.00
N LYS A 84 -5.89 12.13 -3.77
CA LYS A 84 -5.08 13.18 -4.40
C LYS A 84 -3.61 13.05 -4.01
N ALA A 85 -3.30 12.90 -2.72
CA ALA A 85 -1.93 12.76 -2.26
C ALA A 85 -1.25 11.52 -2.84
N ILE A 86 -1.95 10.39 -2.95
CA ILE A 86 -1.41 9.17 -3.59
C ILE A 86 -1.09 9.44 -5.07
N ARG A 87 -1.99 10.11 -5.79
CA ARG A 87 -1.79 10.43 -7.21
C ARG A 87 -0.58 11.32 -7.45
N GLU A 88 -0.29 12.25 -6.54
CA GLU A 88 0.77 13.28 -6.65
C GLU A 88 2.18 12.81 -6.20
N LEU A 89 2.30 11.58 -5.69
CA LEU A 89 3.61 10.94 -5.43
C LEU A 89 4.44 10.70 -6.70
#